data_AF-A0A2T0S580-F1
#
_entry.id   AF-A0A2T0S580-F1
#
_cell.length_a   1.000
_cell.length_b   1.000
_cell.length_c   1.000
_cell.angle_alpha   90.00
_cell.angle_beta   90.00
_cell.angle_gamma   90.00
#
_symmetry.space_group_name_H-M   'P 1'
#
loop_
_entity.id
_entity.type
_entity.pdbx_description
1 polymer ?
#
loop_
_entity_poly.entity_id
_entity_poly.type
_entity_poly.pdbx_seq_one_letter_code
_entity_poly.pdbx_strand_id
1 'polypeptide(L)'
;THPPPGRRHRAGTEDLPLYRRLVRTEGRFRPDQIDALNRLSRQVMADRQAKGERITPNTLVRLAVDLLLAHADDLRGDTEDQLRASLIPDPTPLDTL
;
A
#
# COMPACT_ATOMS: atom_id res chain seq x y z
N THR A 1 4.48 -24.51 -45.28
CA THR A 1 4.80 -23.40 -44.37
C THR A 1 4.13 -23.66 -43.03
N HIS A 2 4.90 -23.97 -42.00
CA HIS A 2 4.38 -24.19 -40.64
C HIS A 2 4.25 -22.83 -39.94
N PRO A 3 3.15 -22.51 -39.23
CA PRO A 3 3.11 -21.29 -38.44
C PRO A 3 4.07 -21.43 -37.24
N PRO A 4 4.65 -20.34 -36.73
CA PRO A 4 5.47 -20.42 -35.53
C PRO A 4 4.58 -20.81 -34.34
N PRO A 5 5.09 -21.59 -33.36
CA PRO A 5 4.35 -21.84 -32.13
C PRO A 5 4.20 -20.50 -31.41
N GLY A 6 2.98 -19.95 -31.45
CA GLY A 6 2.61 -18.78 -30.68
C GLY A 6 2.93 -19.06 -29.21
N ARG A 7 3.84 -18.25 -28.65
CA ARG A 7 4.11 -18.18 -27.22
C ARG A 7 2.76 -17.94 -26.52
N ARG A 8 2.16 -19.01 -26.01
CA ARG A 8 1.01 -18.93 -25.11
C ARG A 8 1.56 -18.41 -23.78
N HIS A 9 1.78 -17.11 -23.68
CA HIS A 9 1.71 -16.47 -22.37
C HIS A 9 0.26 -16.66 -21.93
N ARG A 10 0.01 -17.62 -21.03
CA ARG A 10 -1.13 -17.52 -20.12
C ARG A 10 -0.93 -16.20 -19.39
N ALA A 11 -1.49 -15.12 -19.90
CA ALA A 11 -1.52 -13.84 -19.22
C ALA A 11 -2.41 -14.03 -17.99
N GLY A 12 -1.79 -14.47 -16.88
CA GLY A 12 -2.39 -14.39 -15.57
C GLY A 12 -2.72 -12.94 -15.29
N THR A 13 -3.66 -12.70 -14.39
CA THR A 13 -4.05 -11.35 -13.96
C THR A 13 -2.85 -10.49 -13.57
N GLU A 14 -1.73 -11.07 -13.16
CA GLU A 14 -0.45 -10.42 -12.84
C GLU A 14 0.18 -9.60 -13.99
N ASP A 15 -0.08 -9.97 -15.25
CA ASP A 15 0.50 -9.31 -16.43
C ASP A 15 -0.29 -8.07 -16.87
N LEU A 16 -1.42 -7.78 -16.20
CA LEU A 16 -2.22 -6.59 -16.45
C LEU A 16 -1.63 -5.35 -15.74
N PRO A 17 -1.78 -4.15 -16.31
CA PRO A 17 -1.47 -2.91 -15.62
C PRO A 17 -2.20 -2.82 -14.27
N LEU A 18 -1.54 -2.25 -13.24
CA LEU A 18 -2.07 -2.18 -11.87
C LEU A 18 -3.50 -1.61 -11.79
N TYR A 19 -3.82 -0.59 -12.59
CA TYR A 19 -5.17 0.01 -12.58
C TYR A 19 -6.28 -0.95 -13.02
N ARG A 20 -5.96 -2.03 -13.74
CA ARG A 20 -6.94 -3.09 -14.10
C ARG A 20 -7.00 -4.22 -13.07
N ARG A 21 -6.02 -4.30 -12.18
CA ARG A 21 -5.91 -5.34 -11.14
C ARG A 21 -6.46 -4.89 -9.79
N LEU A 22 -6.56 -3.58 -9.57
CA LEU A 22 -7.00 -2.98 -8.32
C LEU A 22 -8.44 -2.47 -8.44
N VAL A 23 -9.23 -2.73 -7.40
CA VAL A 23 -10.59 -2.18 -7.26
C VAL A 23 -10.52 -0.87 -6.48
N ARG A 24 -11.30 0.13 -6.92
CA ARG A 24 -11.40 1.41 -6.19
C ARG A 24 -12.18 1.21 -4.89
N THR A 25 -11.59 1.63 -3.79
CA THR A 25 -12.26 1.77 -2.49
C THR A 25 -12.47 3.25 -2.15
N GLU A 26 -13.46 3.54 -1.29
CA GLU A 26 -13.72 4.90 -0.79
C GLU A 26 -13.31 5.01 0.68
N GLY A 27 -12.10 5.52 0.92
CA GLY A 27 -11.58 5.82 2.26
C GLY A 27 -11.47 7.33 2.48
N ARG A 28 -11.80 7.80 3.68
CA ARG A 28 -11.52 9.18 4.11
C ARG A 28 -10.30 9.17 5.00
N PHE A 29 -9.30 9.96 4.63
CA PHE A 29 -8.07 10.16 5.40
C PHE A 29 -8.09 11.55 6.01
N ARG A 30 -7.47 11.68 7.18
CA ARG A 30 -7.21 12.99 7.77
C ARG A 30 -6.14 13.74 6.96
N PRO A 31 -6.14 15.08 6.96
CA PRO A 31 -5.17 15.87 6.18
C PRO A 31 -3.70 15.54 6.52
N ASP A 32 -3.39 15.39 7.80
CA ASP A 32 -2.06 15.01 8.31
C ASP A 32 -1.58 13.66 7.78
N GLN A 33 -2.48 12.67 7.67
CA GLN A 33 -2.18 11.36 7.08
C GLN A 33 -1.83 11.48 5.59
N ILE A 34 -2.56 12.32 4.84
CA ILE A 34 -2.27 12.54 3.42
C ILE A 34 -0.91 13.19 3.23
N ASP A 35 -0.59 14.20 4.04
CA ASP A 35 0.69 14.89 3.96
C ASP A 35 1.85 13.96 4.33
N ALA A 36 1.71 13.18 5.41
CA ALA A 36 2.70 12.19 5.83
C ALA A 36 2.91 11.10 4.76
N LEU A 37 1.84 10.55 4.18
CA LEU A 37 1.93 9.55 3.10
C LEU A 37 2.62 10.12 1.85
N ASN A 38 2.35 11.39 1.52
CA ASN A 38 3.03 12.05 0.41
C ASN A 38 4.53 12.21 0.67
N ARG A 39 4.93 12.69 1.87
CA ARG A 39 6.34 12.82 2.26
C ARG A 39 7.05 11.47 2.27
N LEU A 40 6.46 10.48 2.95
CA LEU A 40 7.01 9.13 3.01
C LEU A 40 7.18 8.52 1.62
N SER A 41 6.18 8.66 0.73
CA SER A 41 6.30 8.13 -0.64
C SER A 41 7.46 8.75 -1.42
N ARG A 42 7.76 10.04 -1.21
CA ARG A 42 8.91 10.72 -1.84
C ARG A 42 10.23 10.25 -1.25
N GLN A 43 10.30 10.10 0.06
CA GLN A 43 11.49 9.59 0.75
C GLN A 43 11.82 8.17 0.27
N VAL A 44 10.86 7.25 0.31
CA VAL A 44 11.08 5.87 -0.15
C VAL A 44 11.44 5.84 -1.64
N MET A 45 10.88 6.73 -2.47
CA MET A 45 11.28 6.87 -3.87
C MET A 45 12.72 7.37 -4.04
N ALA A 46 13.18 8.28 -3.18
CA ALA A 46 14.54 8.83 -3.22
C ALA A 46 15.60 7.81 -2.74
N ASP A 47 15.25 7.00 -1.74
CA ASP A 47 16.15 6.00 -1.15
C ASP A 47 16.32 4.75 -2.02
N ARG A 48 15.51 4.62 -3.09
CA ARG A 48 15.55 3.47 -4.00
C ARG A 48 16.79 3.48 -4.89
N GLN A 49 17.54 2.38 -4.86
CA GLN A 49 18.63 2.12 -5.79
C GLN A 49 18.15 1.79 -7.21
N ALA A 50 17.00 1.12 -7.34
CA ALA A 50 16.42 0.73 -8.63
C ALA A 50 15.12 1.51 -8.94
N LYS A 51 15.06 2.12 -10.13
CA LYS A 51 13.96 3.01 -10.55
C LYS A 51 12.89 2.31 -11.40
N GLY A 52 12.51 1.09 -11.03
CA GLY A 52 11.54 0.28 -11.77
C GLY A 52 10.08 0.74 -11.60
N GLU A 53 9.47 0.39 -10.47
CA GLU A 53 8.09 0.77 -10.16
C GLU A 53 8.01 2.09 -9.40
N ARG A 54 7.01 2.93 -9.69
CA ARG A 54 6.72 4.14 -8.93
C ARG A 54 5.97 3.79 -7.63
N ILE A 55 6.54 4.13 -6.49
CA ILE A 55 5.80 4.15 -5.20
C ILE A 55 4.96 5.43 -5.14
N THR A 56 3.71 5.25 -4.73
CA THR A 56 2.74 6.32 -4.50
C THR A 56 2.08 6.14 -3.14
N PRO A 57 1.34 7.15 -2.63
CA PRO A 57 0.51 6.98 -1.44
C PRO A 57 -0.40 5.74 -1.49
N ASN A 58 -0.99 5.42 -2.66
CA ASN A 58 -1.80 4.21 -2.83
C ASN A 58 -1.01 2.91 -2.65
N THR A 59 0.29 2.92 -2.91
CA THR A 59 1.15 1.76 -2.62
C THR A 59 1.34 1.59 -1.11
N LEU A 60 1.59 2.70 -0.41
CA LEU A 60 1.72 2.69 1.05
C LEU A 60 0.41 2.32 1.75
N VAL A 61 -0.75 2.79 1.26
CA VAL A 61 -2.07 2.39 1.80
C VAL A 61 -2.31 0.89 1.65
N ARG A 62 -1.95 0.30 0.50
CA ARG A 62 -2.05 -1.16 0.31
C ARG A 62 -1.16 -1.91 1.30
N LEU A 63 0.09 -1.48 1.46
CA LEU A 63 1.00 -2.07 2.45
C LEU A 63 0.49 -1.91 3.90
N ALA A 64 -0.09 -0.76 4.24
CA ALA A 64 -0.67 -0.54 5.55
C ALA A 64 -1.87 -1.48 5.82
N VAL A 65 -2.69 -1.76 4.81
CA VAL A 65 -3.77 -2.76 4.91
C VAL A 65 -3.19 -4.16 5.10
N ASP A 66 -2.18 -4.56 4.33
CA ASP A 66 -1.53 -5.86 4.50
C ASP A 66 -0.93 -6.02 5.91
N LEU A 67 -0.26 -4.98 6.42
CA LEU A 67 0.29 -4.93 7.78
C LEU A 67 -0.80 -5.04 8.84
N LEU A 68 -1.91 -4.31 8.67
CA LEU A 68 -3.06 -4.38 9.59
C LEU A 68 -3.65 -5.80 9.63
N LEU A 69 -3.87 -6.41 8.47
CA LEU A 69 -4.45 -7.75 8.38
C LEU A 69 -3.50 -8.83 8.95
N ALA A 70 -2.19 -8.64 8.81
CA ALA A 70 -1.20 -9.53 9.40
C ALA A 70 -1.19 -9.51 10.94
N HIS A 71 -1.65 -8.41 11.56
CA HIS A 71 -1.73 -8.24 13.01
C HIS A 71 -3.19 -8.16 13.50
N ALA A 72 -4.12 -8.78 12.76
CA ALA A 72 -5.54 -8.70 13.09
C ALA A 72 -5.85 -9.30 14.49
N ASP A 73 -5.10 -10.31 14.92
CA ASP A 73 -5.27 -10.94 16.24
C ASP A 73 -4.84 -10.04 17.41
N ASP A 74 -4.08 -8.98 17.13
CA ASP A 74 -3.60 -8.00 18.11
C ASP A 74 -4.58 -6.82 18.30
N LEU A 75 -5.66 -6.75 17.50
CA LEU A 75 -6.68 -5.71 17.63
C LEU A 75 -7.50 -5.93 18.91
N ARG A 76 -7.54 -4.90 19.77
CA ARG A 76 -8.31 -4.90 21.03
C ARG A 76 -9.06 -3.60 21.23
N GLY A 77 -10.32 -3.71 21.66
CA GLY A 77 -11.21 -2.57 21.97
C GLY A 77 -12.29 -2.33 20.92
N ASP A 78 -13.10 -1.30 21.16
CA ASP A 78 -14.35 -1.03 20.44
C ASP A 78 -14.36 0.32 19.72
N THR A 79 -13.30 1.14 19.90
CA THR A 79 -13.16 2.45 19.28
C THR A 79 -11.90 2.51 18.41
N GLU A 80 -11.88 3.41 17.41
CA GLU A 80 -10.69 3.60 16.56
C GLU A 80 -9.44 3.91 17.39
N ASP A 81 -9.56 4.71 18.46
CA ASP A 81 -8.43 5.07 19.33
C ASP A 81 -7.92 3.87 20.13
N GLN A 82 -8.81 2.99 20.61
CA GLN A 82 -8.42 1.76 21.32
C GLN A 82 -7.75 0.77 20.37
N LEU A 83 -8.34 0.55 19.18
CA LEU A 83 -7.76 -0.30 18.14
C LEU A 83 -6.40 0.22 17.67
N ARG A 84 -6.24 1.55 17.56
CA ARG A 84 -4.95 2.17 17.24
C ARG A 84 -3.94 1.94 18.35
N ALA A 85 -4.32 2.16 19.61
CA ALA A 85 -3.44 1.98 20.76
C ALA A 85 -3.01 0.51 20.97
N SER A 86 -3.85 -0.46 20.58
CA SER A 86 -3.49 -1.88 20.68
C SER A 86 -2.40 -2.29 19.70
N LEU A 87 -2.29 -1.60 18.55
CA LEU A 87 -1.26 -1.84 17.54
C LEU A 87 -0.05 -0.90 17.65
N ILE A 88 -0.26 0.33 18.12
CA ILE A 88 0.74 1.40 18.15
C ILE A 88 0.71 2.06 19.54
N PRO A 89 1.41 1.52 20.54
CA PRO A 89 1.36 2.00 21.93
C PRO A 89 2.00 3.39 22.13
N ASP A 90 2.95 3.77 21.27
CA ASP A 90 3.63 5.07 21.30
C ASP A 90 3.77 5.60 19.86
N PRO A 91 2.71 6.21 19.30
CA PRO A 91 2.71 6.63 17.91
C PRO A 91 3.63 7.84 17.71
N THR A 92 4.63 7.70 16.86
CA THR A 92 5.40 8.83 16.36
C THR A 92 4.45 9.87 15.74
N PRO A 93 4.51 11.14 16.17
CA PRO A 93 3.65 12.19 15.61
C PRO A 93 3.83 12.33 14.09
N LEU A 94 2.73 12.36 13.33
CA LEU A 94 2.76 12.36 11.86
C LEU A 94 3.38 13.63 11.25
N ASP A 95 3.47 14.72 12.01
CA ASP A 95 4.16 15.95 11.65
C ASP A 95 5.69 15.83 11.71
N THR A 96 6.21 14.80 12.39
CA THR A 96 7.65 14.51 12.49
C THR A 96 8.18 13.52 11.45
N LEU A 97 7.28 12.89 10.67
CA LEU A 97 7.57 12.03 9.51
C LEU A 97 7.76 12.87 8.24
#